data_AF-S3DFI5-F1
#
_entry.id   AF-S3DFI5-F1
#
_cell.length_a   1.000
_cell.length_b   1.000
_cell.length_c   1.000
_cell.angle_alpha   90.00
_cell.angle_beta   90.00
_cell.angle_gamma   90.00
#
_symmetry.space_group_name_H-M   'P 1'
#
loop_
_entity.id
_entity.type
_entity.pdbx_description
1 polymer ?
#
loop_
_entity_poly.entity_id
_entity_poly.type
_entity_poly.pdbx_seq_one_letter_code
_entity_poly.pdbx_strand_id
1 'polypeptide(L)' 'MQFTLFTVLSLVAVALAGPIRLDARAPQVASEAAAMTNSAGEVVAFDSTSVVQPATAAGA' A
#
# COMPACT_ATOMS: atom_id res chain seq x y z
N MET A 1 18.27 -36.42 -20.94
CA MET A 1 17.98 -37.08 -19.65
C MET A 1 18.27 -36.15 -18.46
N GLN A 2 19.47 -35.54 -18.36
CA GLN A 2 19.82 -34.66 -17.23
C GLN A 2 18.98 -33.39 -17.10
N PHE A 3 18.68 -32.71 -18.22
CA PHE A 3 17.90 -31.48 -18.23
C PHE A 3 16.48 -31.68 -17.66
N THR A 4 15.84 -32.78 -18.06
CA THR A 4 14.50 -33.16 -17.59
C THR A 4 14.47 -33.39 -16.08
N LEU A 5 15.53 -33.96 -15.52
CA LEU A 5 15.65 -34.19 -14.07
C LEU A 5 15.70 -32.87 -13.30
N PHE A 6 16.51 -31.92 -13.76
CA PHE A 6 16.60 -30.59 -13.13
C PHE A 6 15.28 -29.82 -13.22
N THR A 7 14.58 -29.91 -14.36
CA THR A 7 13.29 -29.22 -14.52
C THR A 7 12.22 -29.75 -13.57
N VAL A 8 12.18 -31.07 -13.35
CA VAL A 8 11.21 -31.68 -12.43
C VAL A 8 11.54 -31.30 -10.98
N LEU A 9 12.82 -31.31 -10.61
CA LEU A 9 13.26 -30.89 -9.27
C LEU A 9 12.92 -29.43 -8.97
N SER A 10 13.15 -28.51 -9.93
CA SER A 10 12.81 -27.10 -9.77
C SER A 10 11.29 -26.89 -9.64
N LEU A 11 10.49 -27.64 -10.38
CA LEU A 11 9.02 -27.58 -10.29
C LEU A 11 8.53 -28.02 -8.89
N VAL A 12 9.11 -29.10 -8.36
CA VAL A 12 8.80 -29.60 -7.02
C VAL A 12 9.20 -28.59 -5.93
N ALA A 13 10.36 -27.95 -6.07
CA ALA A 13 10.81 -26.93 -5.13
C ALA A 13 9.87 -25.72 -5.07
N VAL A 14 9.35 -25.27 -6.21
CA VAL A 14 8.37 -24.16 -6.28
C VAL A 14 7.02 -24.59 -5.71
N ALA A 15 6.56 -25.81 -5.99
CA ALA A 15 5.30 -26.31 -5.46
C ALA A 15 5.29 -26.45 -3.92
N LEU A 16 6.45 -26.68 -3.32
CA LEU A 16 6.63 -26.79 -1.86
C LEU A 16 7.00 -25.46 -1.21
N ALA A 17 7.41 -24.45 -1.98
CA ALA A 17 7.67 -23.12 -1.46
C ALA A 17 6.34 -22.48 -1.03
N GLY A 18 6.10 -22.46 0.28
CA GLY A 18 4.96 -21.76 0.87
C GLY A 18 4.99 -20.25 0.58
N PRO A 19 3.87 -19.54 0.80
CA PRO A 19 3.79 -18.12 0.54
C PRO A 19 4.83 -17.36 1.36
N ILE A 20 5.70 -16.62 0.68
CA ILE A 20 6.66 -15.70 1.32
C ILE A 20 5.82 -14.61 2.00
N ARG A 21 5.81 -14.61 3.33
CA ARG A 21 5.24 -13.52 4.13
C ARG A 21 6.17 -12.32 3.98
N LEU A 22 5.83 -11.42 3.07
CA LEU A 22 6.36 -10.08 3.07
C LEU A 22 5.70 -9.34 4.22
N ASP A 23 6.30 -9.38 5.41
CA ASP A 23 5.97 -8.44 6.48
C ASP A 23 6.37 -7.04 6.01
N ALA A 24 5.48 -6.42 5.26
CA ALA A 24 5.57 -5.03 4.86
C ALA A 24 5.23 -4.14 6.07
N ARG A 25 5.98 -4.28 7.16
CA ARG A 25 6.20 -3.16 8.08
C ARG A 25 7.29 -2.29 7.46
N ALA A 26 7.00 -1.73 6.28
CA ALA A 26 7.64 -0.47 5.92
C ALA A 26 7.39 0.47 7.12
N PRO A 27 8.37 1.30 7.53
CA PRO A 27 8.06 2.40 8.43
C PRO A 27 6.88 3.12 7.79
N GLN A 28 5.71 3.02 8.43
CA GLN A 28 4.62 3.92 8.10
C GLN A 28 5.24 5.27 8.40
N VAL A 29 5.62 6.00 7.34
CA VAL A 29 5.93 7.42 7.43
C VAL A 29 4.74 7.94 8.22
N ALA A 30 5.00 8.40 9.45
CA ALA A 30 3.97 9.02 10.24
C ALA A 30 3.47 10.12 9.34
N SER A 31 2.27 9.94 8.77
CA SER A 31 1.65 10.92 7.91
C SER A 31 1.57 12.14 8.79
N GLU A 32 2.50 13.09 8.60
CA GLU A 32 2.45 14.38 9.25
C GLU A 32 1.03 14.85 9.01
N ALA A 33 0.27 15.01 10.10
CA ALA A 33 -1.15 15.29 10.01
C ALA A 33 -1.27 16.49 9.08
N ALA A 34 -1.86 16.28 7.90
CA ALA A 34 -1.97 17.34 6.91
C ALA A 34 -2.64 18.50 7.63
N ALA A 35 -1.99 19.65 7.64
CA ALA A 35 -2.46 20.81 8.37
C ALA A 35 -2.78 21.92 7.37
N MET A 36 -3.90 22.58 7.57
CA MET A 36 -4.39 23.65 6.72
C MET A 36 -4.45 24.93 7.53
N THR A 37 -4.21 26.08 6.90
CA THR A 37 -4.43 27.38 7.54
C THR A 37 -5.87 27.80 7.34
N ASN A 38 -6.61 28.04 8.42
CA ASN A 38 -7.99 28.53 8.34
C ASN A 38 -8.03 30.03 7.97
N SER A 39 -9.23 30.57 7.72
CA SER A 39 -9.41 31.98 7.37
C SER A 39 -9.00 32.97 8.47
N ALA A 40 -8.82 32.50 9.71
CA ALA A 40 -8.30 33.25 10.84
C ALA A 40 -6.76 33.16 10.97
N GLY A 41 -6.08 32.42 10.09
CA GLY A 41 -4.63 32.26 10.10
C GLY A 41 -4.11 31.16 11.02
N GLU A 42 -4.99 30.34 11.60
CA GLU A 42 -4.63 29.26 12.51
C GLU A 42 -4.38 27.95 11.76
N VAL A 43 -3.42 27.17 12.22
CA VAL A 43 -3.12 25.84 11.68
C VAL A 43 -4.09 24.83 12.27
N VAL A 44 -4.97 24.28 11.43
CA VAL A 44 -5.99 23.28 11.78
C VAL A 44 -5.68 21.94 11.12
N ALA A 45 -6.08 20.84 11.76
CA ALA A 45 -5.94 19.51 11.19
C ALA A 45 -6.82 19.35 9.94
N PHE A 46 -6.32 18.64 8.94
CA PHE A 46 -7.06 18.27 7.74
C PHE A 46 -8.21 17.34 8.10
N ASP A 47 -9.43 17.77 7.78
CA ASP A 47 -10.64 16.99 7.89
C ASP A 47 -11.20 16.73 6.49
N SER A 48 -11.11 15.49 6.02
CA SER A 48 -11.59 15.08 4.70
C SER A 48 -13.11 15.08 4.56
N THR A 49 -13.86 15.15 5.67
CA THR A 49 -15.33 15.13 5.66
C THR A 49 -15.95 16.50 5.43
N SER A 50 -15.22 17.58 5.72
CA SER A 50 -15.63 18.95 5.44
C SER A 50 -15.14 19.48 4.10
N VAL A 51 -14.32 18.72 3.38
CA VAL A 51 -13.86 19.07 2.02
C VAL A 51 -14.95 18.75 1.01
N VAL A 52 -15.43 19.76 0.28
CA VAL A 52 -16.30 19.58 -0.87
C VAL A 52 -15.54 18.84 -1.97
N GLN A 53 -15.75 17.52 -2.08
CA GLN A 53 -15.18 16.74 -3.18
C GLN A 53 -16.01 16.95 -4.45
N PRO A 54 -15.37 17.18 -5.61
CA PRO A 54 -16.07 17.19 -6.88
C PRO A 54 -16.68 15.80 -7.14
N ALA A 55 -17.91 15.74 -7.67
CA ALA A 55 -18.67 14.50 -7.86
C ALA A 55 -17.89 13.41 -8.64
N THR A 56 -17.01 13.82 -9.56
CA THR A 56 -16.13 12.93 -10.33
C THR A 56 -15.08 12.21 -9.47
N ALA A 57 -14.62 12.82 -8.38
CA ALA A 57 -13.71 12.19 -7.43
C ALA A 57 -14.46 11.24 -6.46
N ALA A 58 -15.76 11.46 -6.27
CA ALA A 58 -16.63 10.61 -5.45
C ALA A 58 -17.17 9.36 -6.18
N GLY A 59 -16.77 9.15 -7.44
CA GLY A 59 -17.12 7.95 -8.21
C GLY A 59 -18.54 7.93 -8.79
N ALA A 60 -19.11 9.10 -9.11
CA ALA A 60 -20.36 9.22 -9.88
C ALA A 60 -20.10 9.22 -11.39
#